data_AF-A0A7U9SAC9-F1
#
_entry.id   AF-A0A7U9SAC9-F1
#
_cell.length_a   1.000
_cell.length_b   1.000
_cell.length_c   1.000
_cell.angle_alpha   90.00
_cell.angle_beta   90.00
_cell.angle_gamma   90.00
#
_symmetry.space_group_name_H-M   'P 1'
#
loop_
_entity.id
_entity.type
_entity.pdbx_description
1 polymer ?
#
loop_
_entity_poly.entity_id
_entity_poly.type
_entity_poly.pdbx_seq_one_letter_code
_entity_poly.pdbx_strand_id
1 'polypeptide(L)'
;MVSEQLKLYWRSKFNLIIMFLSILGILPGLWRDYSEKQEFVQALGRAATDSDIEYLTMMKESFTGLYSFERLFFLNIAFFMLFWMILMIGMGLNIGGQTYSALQSGYGNFIMTRMNYKDYIKKTLLAQIIYLFTFCCLLFLIVFAVMLLWGGGGFQVPYVSSLREAGQEYGPVTDISIGRYLFTLLGLVLYSVLCMIPLALISSLSFVFLKNKYIIQFLPVLILVGGYMLGFQLGNINQTMSDIMRHFMFEHALTNLTALSSPNIVPVGGSSMGSVVYVIFYPLLLIAVSFILYRKNVRRFGENYLL
;
A
#
# COMPACT_ATOMS: atom_id res chain seq x y z
N MET A 1 -16.49 21.87 10.53
CA MET A 1 -15.79 21.75 9.23
C MET A 1 -15.10 20.40 9.06
N VAL A 2 -14.16 20.00 9.93
CA VAL A 2 -13.43 18.71 9.78
C VAL A 2 -14.41 17.51 9.75
N SER A 3 -15.35 17.45 10.69
CA SER A 3 -16.40 16.40 10.71
C SER A 3 -17.28 16.38 9.44
N GLU A 4 -17.68 17.55 8.93
CA GLU A 4 -18.48 17.65 7.70
C GLU A 4 -17.69 17.23 6.45
N GLN A 5 -16.42 17.62 6.35
CA GLN A 5 -15.51 17.15 5.29
C GLN A 5 -15.31 15.64 5.36
N LEU A 6 -15.17 15.09 6.57
CA LEU A 6 -15.03 13.64 6.78
C LEU A 6 -16.29 12.88 6.34
N LYS A 7 -17.50 13.40 6.62
CA LYS A 7 -18.77 12.83 6.14
C LYS A 7 -18.85 12.82 4.61
N LEU A 8 -18.36 13.86 3.93
CA LEU A 8 -18.34 13.93 2.46
C LEU A 8 -17.48 12.80 1.87
N TYR A 9 -16.27 12.61 2.39
CA TYR A 9 -15.40 11.51 1.94
C TYR A 9 -16.01 10.14 2.21
N TRP A 10 -16.54 9.90 3.40
CA TRP A 10 -17.15 8.62 3.77
C TRP A 10 -18.42 8.26 3.00
N ARG A 11 -19.25 9.24 2.64
CA ARG A 11 -20.48 9.02 1.86
C ARG A 11 -20.24 8.72 0.38
N SER A 12 -19.00 8.83 -0.09
CA SER A 12 -18.67 8.53 -1.48
C SER A 12 -18.91 7.06 -1.82
N LYS A 13 -19.82 6.79 -2.76
CA LYS A 13 -20.05 5.44 -3.30
C LYS A 13 -18.79 4.84 -3.93
N PHE A 14 -17.85 5.70 -4.35
CA PHE A 14 -16.58 5.30 -4.92
C PHE A 14 -15.70 4.53 -3.91
N ASN A 15 -15.91 4.71 -2.61
CA ASN A 15 -15.21 3.97 -1.56
C ASN A 15 -15.46 2.45 -1.66
N LEU A 16 -16.69 2.06 -1.99
CA LEU A 16 -17.04 0.65 -2.20
C LEU A 16 -16.33 0.08 -3.44
N ILE A 17 -16.23 0.88 -4.50
CA ILE A 17 -15.52 0.49 -5.73
C ILE A 17 -14.04 0.29 -5.45
N ILE A 18 -13.38 1.24 -4.76
CA ILE A 18 -11.96 1.11 -4.40
C ILE A 18 -11.74 -0.14 -3.56
N MET A 19 -12.54 -0.34 -2.52
CA MET A 19 -12.44 -1.51 -1.65
C MET A 19 -12.59 -2.82 -2.41
N PHE A 20 -13.61 -2.92 -3.27
CA PHE A 20 -13.85 -4.12 -4.08
C PHE A 20 -12.71 -4.38 -5.07
N LEU A 21 -12.29 -3.38 -5.83
CA LEU A 21 -11.20 -3.51 -6.81
C LEU A 21 -9.86 -3.85 -6.14
N SER A 22 -9.56 -3.24 -5.00
CA SER A 22 -8.35 -3.58 -4.24
C SER A 22 -8.40 -5.05 -3.79
N ILE A 23 -9.52 -5.53 -3.23
CA ILE A 23 -9.68 -6.94 -2.83
C ILE A 23 -9.57 -7.88 -4.02
N LEU A 24 -10.14 -7.54 -5.19
CA LEU A 24 -9.96 -8.33 -6.41
C LEU A 24 -8.48 -8.50 -6.77
N GLY A 25 -7.64 -7.50 -6.48
CA GLY A 25 -6.21 -7.54 -6.76
C GLY A 25 -5.43 -8.61 -6.00
N ILE A 26 -5.91 -9.04 -4.82
CA ILE A 26 -5.26 -10.09 -4.01
C ILE A 26 -5.84 -11.48 -4.24
N LEU A 27 -7.01 -11.61 -4.90
CA LEU A 27 -7.65 -12.91 -5.15
C LEU A 27 -6.77 -13.92 -5.88
N PRO A 28 -5.98 -13.54 -6.91
CA PRO A 28 -5.08 -14.50 -7.55
C PRO A 28 -4.00 -15.04 -6.60
N GLY A 29 -3.54 -14.22 -5.64
CA GLY A 29 -2.59 -14.66 -4.61
C GLY A 29 -3.20 -15.70 -3.66
N LEU A 30 -4.46 -15.49 -3.25
CA LEU A 30 -5.24 -16.47 -2.47
C LEU A 30 -5.46 -17.78 -3.22
N TRP A 31 -5.78 -17.69 -4.52
CA TRP A 31 -5.99 -18.85 -5.36
C TRP A 31 -4.71 -19.68 -5.52
N ARG A 32 -3.56 -19.02 -5.71
CA ARG A 32 -2.26 -19.68 -5.79
C ARG A 32 -1.90 -20.41 -4.48
N ASP A 33 -2.16 -19.77 -3.34
CA ASP A 33 -1.93 -20.40 -2.05
C ASP A 33 -2.82 -21.64 -1.84
N TYR A 34 -4.09 -21.56 -2.27
CA TYR A 34 -5.00 -22.70 -2.27
C TYR A 34 -4.54 -23.83 -3.21
N SER A 35 -4.11 -23.51 -4.43
CA SER A 35 -3.67 -24.53 -5.40
C SER A 35 -2.45 -25.29 -4.89
N GLU A 36 -1.47 -24.59 -4.33
CA GLU A 36 -0.28 -25.22 -3.74
C GLU A 36 -0.66 -26.12 -2.55
N LYS A 37 -1.58 -25.69 -1.67
CA LYS A 37 -2.11 -26.56 -0.62
C LYS A 37 -2.73 -27.85 -1.18
N GLN A 38 -3.48 -27.74 -2.28
CA GLN A 38 -4.10 -28.90 -2.93
C GLN A 38 -3.05 -29.85 -3.53
N GLU A 39 -1.93 -29.34 -4.04
CA GLU A 39 -0.82 -30.18 -4.52
C GLU A 39 -0.25 -31.04 -3.41
N PHE A 40 -0.03 -30.48 -2.21
CA PHE A 40 0.41 -31.26 -1.04
C PHE A 40 -0.63 -32.29 -0.59
N VAL A 41 -1.92 -31.95 -0.62
CA VAL A 41 -3.00 -32.89 -0.30
C VAL A 41 -3.02 -34.06 -1.30
N GLN A 42 -2.85 -33.79 -2.60
CA GLN A 42 -2.80 -34.83 -3.63
C GLN A 42 -1.54 -35.70 -3.51
N ALA A 43 -0.40 -35.10 -3.19
CA ALA A 43 0.85 -35.82 -2.94
C ALA A 43 0.73 -36.75 -1.73
N LEU A 44 0.04 -36.32 -0.67
CA LEU A 44 -0.21 -37.14 0.52
C LEU A 44 -0.98 -38.42 0.18
N GLY A 45 -1.95 -38.33 -0.73
CA GLY A 45 -2.70 -39.50 -1.21
C GLY A 45 -1.90 -40.48 -2.07
N ARG A 46 -0.65 -40.13 -2.45
CA ARG A 46 0.27 -40.96 -3.25
C ARG A 46 1.57 -41.30 -2.51
N ALA A 47 1.70 -40.88 -1.25
CA ALA A 47 2.90 -41.10 -0.46
C ALA A 47 3.09 -42.60 -0.19
N ALA A 48 4.33 -43.09 -0.38
CA ALA A 48 4.67 -44.50 -0.26
C ALA A 48 5.44 -44.82 1.03
N THR A 49 6.03 -43.82 1.70
CA THR A 49 6.80 -44.00 2.93
C THR A 49 6.22 -43.18 4.08
N ASP A 50 6.35 -43.67 5.31
CA ASP A 50 5.88 -42.97 6.50
C ASP A 50 6.55 -41.61 6.69
N SER A 51 7.83 -41.49 6.32
CA SER A 51 8.55 -40.20 6.31
C SER A 51 7.97 -39.19 5.33
N ASP A 52 7.52 -39.64 4.15
CA ASP A 52 6.86 -38.76 3.18
C ASP A 52 5.49 -38.32 3.71
N ILE A 53 4.75 -39.21 4.38
CA ILE A 53 3.45 -38.90 4.98
C ILE A 53 3.61 -37.86 6.07
N GLU A 54 4.57 -38.02 6.98
CA GLU A 54 4.84 -37.07 8.06
C GLU A 54 5.18 -35.67 7.50
N TYR A 55 6.10 -35.63 6.53
CA TYR A 55 6.52 -34.39 5.89
C TYR A 55 5.36 -33.69 5.16
N LEU A 56 4.61 -34.42 4.33
CA LEU A 56 3.51 -33.86 3.55
C LEU A 56 2.33 -33.44 4.46
N THR A 57 2.13 -34.11 5.59
CA THR A 57 1.15 -33.70 6.61
C THR A 57 1.55 -32.37 7.23
N MET A 58 2.82 -32.25 7.66
CA MET A 58 3.36 -31.00 8.20
C MET A 58 3.23 -29.84 7.20
N MET A 59 3.56 -30.09 5.93
CA MET A 59 3.46 -29.10 4.86
C MET A 59 2.02 -28.73 4.50
N LYS A 60 1.04 -29.60 4.72
CA LYS A 60 -0.38 -29.27 4.53
C LYS A 60 -0.92 -28.44 5.68
N GLU A 61 -0.58 -28.82 6.91
CA GLU A 61 -1.06 -28.18 8.14
C GLU A 61 -0.47 -26.78 8.32
N SER A 62 0.68 -26.53 7.72
CA SER A 62 1.30 -25.22 7.73
C SER A 62 0.62 -24.12 6.92
N PHE A 63 -0.29 -24.47 5.99
CA PHE A 63 -1.10 -23.50 5.26
C PHE A 63 -2.19 -22.93 6.18
N THR A 64 -1.75 -22.12 7.14
CA THR A 64 -2.56 -21.36 8.09
C THR A 64 -2.87 -19.97 7.53
N GLY A 65 -3.88 -19.30 8.07
CA GLY A 65 -4.24 -17.96 7.59
C GLY A 65 -3.15 -16.90 7.80
N LEU A 66 -2.30 -17.05 8.82
CA LEU A 66 -1.14 -16.18 9.01
C LEU A 66 -0.05 -16.45 7.97
N TYR A 67 0.21 -17.72 7.64
CA TYR A 67 1.13 -18.07 6.57
C TYR A 67 0.65 -17.51 5.22
N SER A 68 -0.64 -17.67 4.89
CA SER A 68 -1.24 -17.09 3.68
C SER A 68 -1.10 -15.56 3.66
N PHE A 69 -1.31 -14.90 4.81
CA PHE A 69 -1.12 -13.46 4.94
C PHE A 69 0.34 -13.06 4.70
N GLU A 70 1.31 -13.74 5.30
CA GLU A 70 2.73 -13.47 5.08
C GLU A 70 3.16 -13.69 3.62
N ARG A 71 2.69 -14.79 3.03
CA ARG A 71 2.95 -15.13 1.63
C ARG A 71 2.43 -14.08 0.65
N LEU A 72 1.34 -13.39 0.98
CA LEU A 72 0.84 -12.27 0.17
C LEU A 72 1.93 -11.21 -0.04
N PHE A 73 2.72 -10.92 0.99
CA PHE A 73 3.76 -9.89 0.95
C PHE A 73 5.10 -10.40 0.41
N PHE A 74 5.36 -11.71 0.49
CA PHE A 74 6.64 -12.29 0.08
C PHE A 74 6.55 -12.97 -1.30
N LEU A 75 5.85 -14.10 -1.39
CA LEU A 75 5.78 -14.93 -2.60
C LEU A 75 4.80 -14.37 -3.64
N ASN A 76 3.81 -13.60 -3.17
CA ASN A 76 2.73 -13.04 -3.97
C ASN A 76 2.81 -11.51 -4.04
N ILE A 77 4.01 -10.95 -3.88
CA ILE A 77 4.24 -9.50 -3.79
C ILE A 77 3.68 -8.72 -4.99
N ALA A 78 3.67 -9.31 -6.19
CA ALA A 78 3.07 -8.70 -7.38
C ALA A 78 1.57 -8.42 -7.19
N PHE A 79 0.83 -9.33 -6.56
CA PHE A 79 -0.59 -9.15 -6.26
C PHE A 79 -0.81 -8.13 -5.13
N PHE A 80 0.08 -8.11 -4.14
CA PHE A 80 0.07 -7.08 -3.11
C PHE A 80 0.36 -5.68 -3.69
N MET A 81 1.32 -5.57 -4.60
CA MET A 81 1.60 -4.33 -5.32
C MET A 81 0.41 -3.85 -6.13
N LEU A 82 -0.28 -4.76 -6.82
CA LEU A 82 -1.47 -4.42 -7.58
C LEU A 82 -2.60 -3.92 -6.65
N PHE A 83 -2.83 -4.59 -5.51
CA PHE A 83 -3.72 -4.11 -4.46
C PHE A 83 -3.37 -2.69 -4.00
N TRP A 84 -2.09 -2.46 -3.70
CA TRP A 84 -1.60 -1.18 -3.19
C TRP A 84 -1.73 -0.08 -4.24
N MET A 85 -1.38 -0.35 -5.50
CA MET A 85 -1.52 0.60 -6.61
C MET A 85 -2.97 0.99 -6.85
N ILE A 86 -3.91 0.04 -6.88
CA ILE A 86 -5.35 0.31 -7.01
C ILE A 86 -5.82 1.21 -5.88
N LEU A 87 -5.41 0.90 -4.64
CA LEU A 87 -5.78 1.67 -3.46
C LEU A 87 -5.26 3.11 -3.55
N MET A 88 -3.97 3.29 -3.87
CA MET A 88 -3.31 4.59 -3.98
C MET A 88 -3.92 5.46 -5.09
N ILE A 89 -4.11 4.88 -6.29
CA ILE A 89 -4.72 5.56 -7.44
C ILE A 89 -6.18 5.92 -7.13
N GLY A 90 -6.95 4.96 -6.63
CA GLY A 90 -8.36 5.13 -6.30
C GLY A 90 -8.57 6.25 -5.27
N MET A 91 -7.75 6.27 -4.21
CA MET A 91 -7.82 7.32 -3.20
C MET A 91 -7.40 8.68 -3.71
N GLY A 92 -6.32 8.73 -4.51
CA GLY A 92 -5.90 9.96 -5.17
C GLY A 92 -7.00 10.55 -6.06
N LEU A 93 -7.67 9.71 -6.85
CA LEU A 93 -8.81 10.06 -7.71
C LEU A 93 -10.00 10.60 -6.91
N ASN A 94 -10.39 9.89 -5.85
CA ASN A 94 -11.54 10.22 -5.03
C ASN A 94 -11.33 11.54 -4.28
N ILE A 95 -10.23 11.64 -3.54
CA ILE A 95 -9.92 12.82 -2.71
C ILE A 95 -9.62 14.02 -3.60
N GLY A 96 -8.81 13.84 -4.66
CA GLY A 96 -8.51 14.90 -5.61
C GLY A 96 -9.77 15.42 -6.31
N GLY A 97 -10.65 14.51 -6.76
CA GLY A 97 -11.91 14.85 -7.42
C GLY A 97 -12.92 15.56 -6.51
N GLN A 98 -13.07 15.10 -5.26
CA GLN A 98 -13.96 15.74 -4.28
C GLN A 98 -13.44 17.11 -3.88
N THR A 99 -12.13 17.23 -3.62
CA THR A 99 -11.50 18.51 -3.25
C THR A 99 -11.63 19.51 -4.39
N TYR A 100 -11.35 19.12 -5.63
CA TYR A 100 -11.55 19.97 -6.81
C TYR A 100 -13.01 20.44 -6.95
N SER A 101 -13.97 19.52 -6.81
CA SER A 101 -15.39 19.85 -6.96
C SER A 101 -15.88 20.77 -5.84
N ALA A 102 -15.36 20.59 -4.61
CA ALA A 102 -15.64 21.49 -3.50
C ALA A 102 -15.07 22.89 -3.75
N LEU A 103 -13.81 22.99 -4.22
CA LEU A 103 -13.14 24.27 -4.55
C LEU A 103 -13.87 25.06 -5.64
N GLN A 104 -14.38 24.37 -6.66
CA GLN A 104 -15.12 25.00 -7.77
C GLN A 104 -16.59 25.30 -7.43
N SER A 105 -17.12 24.77 -6.33
CA SER A 105 -18.50 25.01 -5.93
C SER A 105 -18.69 26.40 -5.33
N GLY A 106 -19.86 27.01 -5.54
CA GLY A 106 -20.22 28.28 -4.90
C GLY A 106 -20.14 28.23 -3.36
N TYR A 107 -20.40 27.06 -2.77
CA TYR A 107 -20.26 26.83 -1.33
C TYR A 107 -18.79 26.81 -0.86
N GLY A 108 -17.88 26.23 -1.65
CA GLY A 108 -16.44 26.28 -1.38
C GLY A 108 -15.90 27.70 -1.44
N ASN A 109 -16.28 28.46 -2.47
CA ASN A 109 -15.92 29.87 -2.58
C ASN A 109 -16.44 30.70 -1.41
N PHE A 110 -17.68 30.46 -0.95
CA PHE A 110 -18.26 31.13 0.21
C PHE A 110 -17.54 30.81 1.53
N ILE A 111 -17.09 29.56 1.73
CA ILE A 111 -16.30 29.19 2.90
C ILE A 111 -14.90 29.83 2.82
N MET A 112 -14.29 29.86 1.64
CA MET A 112 -12.95 30.45 1.43
C MET A 112 -12.91 31.96 1.56
N THR A 113 -14.00 32.66 1.29
CA THR A 113 -14.07 34.12 1.52
C THR A 113 -14.34 34.44 2.98
N ARG A 114 -15.01 33.55 3.74
CA ARG A 114 -15.25 33.71 5.19
C ARG A 114 -14.15 33.16 6.08
N MET A 115 -13.37 32.20 5.59
CA MET A 115 -12.18 31.65 6.26
C MET A 115 -10.97 31.86 5.38
N ASN A 116 -9.89 32.43 5.93
CA ASN A 116 -8.59 32.48 5.26
C ASN A 116 -8.25 31.14 4.58
N TYR A 117 -7.89 31.18 3.29
CA TYR A 117 -7.58 30.00 2.46
C TYR A 117 -6.64 29.01 3.15
N LYS A 118 -5.62 29.53 3.85
CA LYS A 118 -4.66 28.75 4.62
C LYS A 118 -5.32 27.86 5.69
N ASP A 119 -6.32 28.37 6.39
CA ASP A 119 -7.02 27.64 7.45
C ASP A 119 -8.01 26.63 6.88
N TYR A 120 -8.62 26.95 5.72
CA TYR A 120 -9.44 26.00 4.96
C TYR A 120 -8.61 24.78 4.53
N ILE A 121 -7.46 24.99 3.90
CA ILE A 121 -6.61 23.90 3.41
C ILE A 121 -6.09 23.04 4.56
N LYS A 122 -5.66 23.65 5.68
CA LYS A 122 -5.23 22.89 6.88
C LYS A 122 -6.32 21.97 7.42
N LYS A 123 -7.56 22.47 7.56
CA LYS A 123 -8.68 21.67 8.09
C LYS A 123 -9.10 20.58 7.10
N THR A 124 -9.01 20.84 5.80
CA THR A 124 -9.29 19.85 4.75
C THR A 124 -8.25 18.73 4.78
N LEU A 125 -6.98 19.08 4.94
CA LEU A 125 -5.89 18.09 5.08
C LEU A 125 -6.07 17.20 6.29
N LEU A 126 -6.38 17.80 7.45
CA LEU A 126 -6.64 17.02 8.66
C LEU A 126 -7.80 16.02 8.46
N ALA A 127 -8.88 16.44 7.78
CA ALA A 127 -9.99 15.54 7.46
C ALA A 127 -9.57 14.40 6.52
N GLN A 128 -8.76 14.69 5.51
CA GLN A 128 -8.22 13.69 4.58
C GLN A 128 -7.32 12.67 5.30
N ILE A 129 -6.46 13.12 6.22
CA ILE A 129 -5.58 12.24 7.02
C ILE A 129 -6.42 11.24 7.84
N ILE A 130 -7.41 11.74 8.58
CA ILE A 130 -8.26 10.89 9.43
C ILE A 130 -9.07 9.92 8.57
N TYR A 131 -9.63 10.40 7.45
CA TYR A 131 -10.36 9.57 6.52
C TYR A 131 -9.49 8.45 5.92
N LEU A 132 -8.32 8.80 5.39
CA LEU A 132 -7.39 7.83 4.80
C LEU A 132 -6.92 6.80 5.81
N PHE A 133 -6.57 7.23 7.02
CA PHE A 133 -6.15 6.34 8.09
C PHE A 133 -7.26 5.35 8.46
N THR A 134 -8.47 5.85 8.73
CA THR A 134 -9.60 5.00 9.11
C THR A 134 -10.01 4.04 8.00
N PHE A 135 -10.04 4.50 6.73
CA PHE A 135 -10.33 3.63 5.59
C PHE A 135 -9.26 2.55 5.40
N CYS A 136 -7.96 2.93 5.45
CA CYS A 136 -6.87 1.96 5.29
C CYS A 136 -6.88 0.94 6.43
N CYS A 137 -7.06 1.35 7.69
CA CYS A 137 -7.20 0.42 8.81
C CYS A 137 -8.29 -0.61 8.55
N LEU A 138 -9.49 -0.17 8.16
CA LEU A 138 -10.61 -1.06 7.89
C LEU A 138 -10.30 -2.01 6.73
N LEU A 139 -9.75 -1.51 5.63
CA LEU A 139 -9.42 -2.34 4.47
C LEU A 139 -8.36 -3.40 4.78
N PHE A 140 -7.26 -3.01 5.44
CA PHE A 140 -6.21 -3.96 5.82
C PHE A 140 -6.70 -4.97 6.86
N LEU A 141 -7.57 -4.57 7.80
CA LEU A 141 -8.22 -5.49 8.73
C LEU A 141 -9.14 -6.48 8.02
N ILE A 142 -9.90 -6.04 7.00
CA ILE A 142 -10.71 -6.94 6.17
C ILE A 142 -9.81 -7.94 5.46
N VAL A 143 -8.71 -7.50 4.82
CA VAL A 143 -7.76 -8.39 4.16
C VAL A 143 -7.18 -9.41 5.14
N PHE A 144 -6.77 -8.96 6.33
CA PHE A 144 -6.24 -9.83 7.38
C PHE A 144 -7.29 -10.86 7.85
N ALA A 145 -8.52 -10.42 8.10
CA ALA A 145 -9.62 -11.31 8.50
C ALA A 145 -9.96 -12.33 7.41
N VAL A 146 -10.00 -11.92 6.14
CA VAL A 146 -10.23 -12.83 5.00
C VAL A 146 -9.14 -13.90 4.93
N MET A 147 -7.87 -13.52 5.10
CA MET A 147 -6.74 -14.46 5.12
C MET A 147 -6.84 -15.46 6.27
N LEU A 148 -7.17 -14.98 7.48
CA LEU A 148 -7.41 -15.83 8.64
C LEU A 148 -8.55 -16.84 8.41
N LEU A 149 -9.66 -16.40 7.83
CA LEU A 149 -10.79 -17.27 7.52
C LEU A 149 -10.49 -18.25 6.39
N TRP A 150 -9.67 -17.86 5.41
CA TRP A 150 -9.30 -18.69 4.26
C TRP A 150 -8.32 -19.80 4.61
N GLY A 151 -7.23 -19.47 5.31
CA GLY A 151 -6.20 -20.44 5.69
C GLY A 151 -6.51 -21.23 6.96
N GLY A 152 -7.55 -20.85 7.70
CA GLY A 152 -7.90 -21.47 8.99
C GLY A 152 -7.14 -20.86 10.17
N GLY A 153 -7.67 -21.03 11.38
CA GLY A 153 -7.24 -20.34 12.61
C GLY A 153 -5.91 -20.79 13.23
N GLY A 154 -5.01 -21.39 12.46
CA GLY A 154 -3.68 -21.76 12.95
C GLY A 154 -2.78 -20.53 13.12
N PHE A 155 -2.09 -20.44 14.24
CA PHE A 155 -1.10 -19.37 14.51
C PHE A 155 0.33 -19.78 14.18
N GLN A 156 0.49 -21.03 13.74
CA GLN A 156 1.77 -21.63 13.40
C GLN A 156 2.15 -21.26 11.98
N VAL A 157 3.36 -20.76 11.82
CA VAL A 157 3.98 -20.50 10.53
C VAL A 157 5.21 -21.39 10.48
N PRO A 158 5.29 -22.38 9.58
CA PRO A 158 6.53 -23.11 9.43
C PRO A 158 7.60 -22.13 8.96
N TYR A 159 8.78 -22.23 9.52
CA TYR A 159 9.94 -21.59 8.92
C TYR A 159 10.33 -22.39 7.69
N VAL A 160 9.57 -22.27 6.59
CA VAL A 160 10.04 -22.68 5.27
C VAL A 160 10.83 -21.50 4.75
N SER A 161 12.09 -21.41 5.17
CA SER A 161 13.03 -20.58 4.46
C SER A 161 12.93 -20.99 2.99
N SER A 162 12.88 -20.01 2.11
CA SER A 162 13.12 -20.18 0.69
C SER A 162 14.52 -20.76 0.35
N LEU A 163 15.22 -21.37 1.31
CA LEU A 163 16.55 -21.97 1.20
C LEU A 163 16.51 -23.45 0.81
N ARG A 164 15.55 -23.88 -0.01
CA ARG A 164 15.72 -25.12 -0.78
C ARG A 164 16.98 -25.04 -1.68
N GLU A 165 17.42 -23.82 -2.02
CA GLU A 165 18.64 -23.56 -2.78
C GLU A 165 19.95 -23.70 -1.98
N ALA A 166 19.91 -23.88 -0.64
CA ALA A 166 21.13 -23.94 0.19
C ALA A 166 21.33 -25.24 0.99
N GLY A 167 20.48 -26.27 0.78
CA GLY A 167 20.69 -27.59 1.37
C GLY A 167 20.59 -27.66 2.90
N GLN A 168 19.84 -26.76 3.54
CA GLN A 168 19.60 -26.82 4.98
C GLN A 168 18.29 -27.54 5.30
N GLU A 169 18.40 -28.50 6.23
CA GLU A 169 17.30 -29.27 6.80
C GLU A 169 16.25 -28.38 7.48
N TYR A 170 15.03 -28.93 7.53
CA TYR A 170 13.83 -28.35 8.10
C TYR A 170 14.10 -27.54 9.37
N GLY A 171 13.87 -26.23 9.30
CA GLY A 171 13.79 -25.38 10.49
C GLY A 171 12.45 -25.58 11.21
N PRO A 172 12.41 -25.45 12.55
CA PRO A 172 11.19 -25.69 13.31
C PRO A 172 10.08 -24.71 12.92
N VAL A 173 8.82 -25.17 13.04
CA VAL A 173 7.65 -24.29 13.11
C VAL A 173 7.88 -23.30 14.24
N THR A 174 7.96 -22.00 13.92
CA THR A 174 8.13 -20.97 14.94
C THR A 174 6.78 -20.32 15.21
N ASP A 175 6.40 -20.26 16.48
CA ASP A 175 5.26 -19.45 16.90
C ASP A 175 5.62 -17.98 16.75
N ILE A 176 5.29 -17.40 15.59
CA ILE A 176 5.41 -15.97 15.38
C ILE A 176 4.21 -15.32 16.07
N SER A 177 4.48 -14.45 17.04
CA SER A 177 3.41 -13.79 17.80
C SER A 177 2.50 -12.96 16.88
N ILE A 178 1.19 -13.07 17.10
CA ILE A 178 0.18 -12.28 16.36
C ILE A 178 0.46 -10.77 16.42
N GLY A 179 1.10 -10.31 17.52
CA GLY A 179 1.52 -8.93 17.70
C GLY A 179 2.47 -8.42 16.62
N ARG A 180 3.35 -9.27 16.07
CA ARG A 180 4.24 -8.89 14.96
C ARG A 180 3.45 -8.66 13.66
N TYR A 181 2.45 -9.48 13.38
CA TYR A 181 1.59 -9.29 12.20
C TYR A 181 0.74 -8.01 12.33
N LEU A 182 0.20 -7.75 13.51
CA LEU A 182 -0.52 -6.49 13.78
C LEU A 182 0.39 -5.26 13.64
N PHE A 183 1.65 -5.37 14.08
CA PHE A 183 2.65 -4.31 13.89
C PHE A 183 2.99 -4.10 12.41
N THR A 184 3.13 -5.17 11.64
CA THR A 184 3.33 -5.11 10.18
C THR A 184 2.16 -4.42 9.49
N LEU A 185 0.94 -4.80 9.87
CA LEU A 185 -0.29 -4.22 9.34
C LEU A 185 -0.37 -2.72 9.66
N LEU A 186 -0.05 -2.33 10.90
CA LEU A 186 0.04 -0.93 11.29
C LEU A 186 1.10 -0.19 10.46
N GLY A 187 2.28 -0.78 10.25
CA GLY A 187 3.34 -0.23 9.40
C GLY A 187 2.85 0.02 7.97
N LEU A 188 2.20 -0.97 7.35
CA LEU A 188 1.65 -0.88 5.99
C LEU A 188 0.55 0.18 5.88
N VAL A 189 -0.33 0.29 6.88
CA VAL A 189 -1.35 1.34 6.95
C VAL A 189 -0.69 2.71 7.04
N LEU A 190 0.25 2.90 7.96
CA LEU A 190 0.96 4.17 8.14
C LEU A 190 1.71 4.57 6.88
N TYR A 191 2.41 3.63 6.25
CA TYR A 191 3.14 3.85 5.00
C TYR A 191 2.21 4.26 3.85
N SER A 192 1.09 3.56 3.72
CA SER A 192 0.07 3.86 2.70
C SER A 192 -0.50 5.26 2.89
N VAL A 193 -0.87 5.63 4.12
CA VAL A 193 -1.37 6.96 4.45
C VAL A 193 -0.31 8.03 4.17
N LEU A 194 0.95 7.80 4.57
CA LEU A 194 2.08 8.70 4.35
C LEU A 194 2.32 8.98 2.87
N CYS A 195 2.06 8.02 1.98
CA CYS A 195 2.16 8.21 0.53
C CYS A 195 0.90 8.86 -0.08
N MET A 196 -0.29 8.48 0.39
CA MET A 196 -1.57 8.96 -0.19
C MET A 196 -1.80 10.44 0.06
N ILE A 197 -1.46 10.96 1.25
CA ILE A 197 -1.69 12.36 1.59
C ILE A 197 -0.93 13.29 0.62
N PRO A 198 0.39 13.13 0.41
CA PRO A 198 1.12 13.84 -0.63
C PRO A 198 0.50 13.70 -2.03
N LEU A 199 0.11 12.50 -2.47
CA LEU A 199 -0.48 12.33 -3.80
C LEU A 199 -1.82 13.05 -3.97
N ALA A 200 -2.66 13.02 -2.94
CA ALA A 200 -3.90 13.79 -2.90
C ALA A 200 -3.63 15.30 -2.89
N LEU A 201 -2.59 15.75 -2.18
CA LEU A 201 -2.13 17.13 -2.16
C LEU A 201 -1.63 17.58 -3.53
N ILE A 202 -0.77 16.82 -4.18
CA ILE A 202 -0.26 17.13 -5.51
C ILE A 202 -1.44 17.25 -6.47
N SER A 203 -2.39 16.31 -6.45
CA SER A 203 -3.57 16.35 -7.32
C SER A 203 -4.42 17.61 -7.04
N SER A 204 -4.79 17.86 -5.79
CA SER A 204 -5.62 19.01 -5.41
C SER A 204 -4.95 20.36 -5.67
N LEU A 205 -3.63 20.47 -5.48
CA LEU A 205 -2.86 21.69 -5.70
C LEU A 205 -2.49 21.93 -7.16
N SER A 206 -2.52 20.90 -8.00
CA SER A 206 -2.17 21.00 -9.42
C SER A 206 -3.17 21.84 -10.24
N PHE A 207 -4.34 22.17 -9.68
CA PHE A 207 -5.31 23.07 -10.30
C PHE A 207 -4.74 24.44 -10.71
N VAL A 208 -3.68 24.89 -10.04
CA VAL A 208 -2.94 26.11 -10.41
C VAL A 208 -2.43 26.05 -11.85
N PHE A 209 -1.98 24.89 -12.29
CA PHE A 209 -1.32 24.67 -13.58
C PHE A 209 -2.23 23.96 -14.58
N LEU A 210 -3.10 23.09 -14.09
CA LEU A 210 -3.97 22.24 -14.90
C LEU A 210 -5.42 22.67 -14.68
N LYS A 211 -6.12 23.05 -15.75
CA LYS A 211 -7.54 23.42 -15.68
C LYS A 211 -8.50 22.26 -15.99
N ASN A 212 -7.98 21.11 -16.38
CA ASN A 212 -8.78 19.94 -16.75
C ASN A 212 -8.89 18.97 -15.57
N LYS A 213 -10.11 18.75 -15.09
CA LYS A 213 -10.43 17.82 -13.99
C LYS A 213 -9.89 16.40 -14.24
N TYR A 214 -9.99 15.89 -15.47
CA TYR A 214 -9.55 14.54 -15.82
C TYR A 214 -8.03 14.41 -15.79
N ILE A 215 -7.28 15.45 -16.21
CA ILE A 215 -5.81 15.43 -16.13
C ILE A 215 -5.35 15.45 -14.67
N ILE A 216 -6.00 16.27 -13.83
CA ILE A 216 -5.73 16.30 -12.39
C ILE A 216 -6.00 14.94 -11.75
N GLN A 217 -7.12 14.32 -12.11
CA GLN A 217 -7.49 12.99 -11.63
C GLN A 217 -6.53 11.90 -12.11
N PHE A 218 -5.97 12.00 -13.32
CA PHE A 218 -5.01 11.03 -13.84
C PHE A 218 -3.61 11.15 -13.22
N LEU A 219 -3.32 12.24 -12.52
CA LEU A 219 -1.98 12.55 -12.01
C LEU A 219 -1.40 11.51 -11.02
N PRO A 220 -2.18 10.93 -10.08
CA PRO A 220 -1.72 9.80 -9.27
C PRO A 220 -1.31 8.58 -10.10
N VAL A 221 -2.03 8.29 -11.20
CA VAL A 221 -1.70 7.19 -12.11
C VAL A 221 -0.37 7.47 -12.79
N LEU A 222 -0.19 8.69 -13.30
CA LEU A 222 1.03 9.10 -13.98
C LEU A 222 2.25 9.04 -13.04
N ILE A 223 2.12 9.48 -11.79
CA ILE A 223 3.21 9.43 -10.82
C ILE A 223 3.55 7.98 -10.44
N LEU A 224 2.55 7.14 -10.15
CA LEU A 224 2.78 5.78 -9.68
C LEU A 224 3.19 4.83 -10.81
N VAL A 225 2.37 4.72 -11.86
CA VAL A 225 2.62 3.81 -12.99
C VAL A 225 3.73 4.35 -13.86
N GLY A 226 3.65 5.63 -14.23
CA GLY A 226 4.68 6.26 -15.07
C GLY A 226 6.03 6.34 -14.37
N GLY A 227 6.04 6.68 -13.07
CA GLY A 227 7.26 6.66 -12.26
C GLY A 227 7.88 5.26 -12.17
N TYR A 228 7.06 4.22 -11.96
CA TYR A 228 7.54 2.84 -11.92
C TYR A 228 8.10 2.39 -13.28
N MET A 229 7.40 2.66 -14.39
CA MET A 229 7.87 2.34 -15.74
C MET A 229 9.19 3.05 -16.08
N LEU A 230 9.31 4.34 -15.74
CA LEU A 230 10.54 5.09 -15.93
C LEU A 230 11.68 4.54 -15.07
N GLY A 231 11.42 4.23 -13.80
CA GLY A 231 12.40 3.61 -12.91
C GLY A 231 12.89 2.26 -13.43
N PHE A 232 11.99 1.43 -13.95
CA PHE A 232 12.33 0.14 -14.55
C PHE A 232 13.17 0.30 -15.83
N GLN A 233 12.78 1.19 -16.74
CA GLN A 233 13.51 1.43 -17.99
C GLN A 233 14.91 2.00 -17.74
N LEU A 234 15.03 3.01 -16.87
CA LEU A 234 16.31 3.64 -16.54
C LEU A 234 17.21 2.70 -15.72
N GLY A 235 16.62 1.90 -14.82
CA GLY A 235 17.35 0.94 -14.00
C GLY A 235 18.04 -0.14 -14.84
N ASN A 236 17.46 -0.50 -16.00
CA ASN A 236 18.03 -1.50 -16.91
C ASN A 236 19.20 -0.99 -17.76
N ILE A 237 19.58 0.29 -17.67
CA ILE A 237 20.69 0.85 -18.46
C ILE A 237 22.05 0.36 -17.92
N ASN A 238 22.27 0.46 -16.60
CA ASN A 238 23.49 0.00 -15.94
C ASN A 238 23.27 -0.17 -14.42
N GLN A 239 24.26 -0.77 -13.74
CA GLN A 239 24.18 -1.05 -12.31
C GLN A 239 23.99 0.21 -11.46
N THR A 240 24.71 1.30 -11.76
CA THR A 240 24.60 2.56 -11.01
C THR A 240 23.21 3.17 -11.11
N MET A 241 22.61 3.16 -12.30
CA MET A 241 21.23 3.63 -12.48
C MET A 241 20.23 2.68 -11.85
N SER A 242 20.44 1.36 -11.90
CA SER A 242 19.63 0.41 -11.11
C SER A 242 19.65 0.79 -9.63
N ASP A 243 20.83 0.99 -9.03
CA ASP A 243 20.95 1.29 -7.61
C ASP A 243 20.28 2.62 -7.22
N ILE A 244 20.35 3.63 -8.09
CA ILE A 244 19.62 4.90 -7.90
C ILE A 244 18.11 4.66 -8.03
N MET A 245 17.66 4.04 -9.12
CA MET A 245 16.22 3.87 -9.42
C MET A 245 15.50 3.01 -8.38
N ARG A 246 16.19 2.06 -7.74
CA ARG A 246 15.62 1.25 -6.65
C ARG A 246 15.05 2.09 -5.49
N HIS A 247 15.59 3.29 -5.23
CA HIS A 247 15.09 4.20 -4.19
C HIS A 247 13.75 4.88 -4.56
N PHE A 248 13.42 4.91 -5.85
CA PHE A 248 12.20 5.51 -6.38
C PHE A 248 11.10 4.48 -6.64
N MET A 249 11.43 3.19 -6.57
CA MET A 249 10.47 2.10 -6.76
C MET A 249 9.79 1.75 -5.44
N PHE A 250 8.49 2.03 -5.35
CA PHE A 250 7.69 1.75 -4.15
C PHE A 250 7.66 0.25 -3.77
N GLU A 251 7.88 -0.65 -4.73
CA GLU A 251 8.02 -2.10 -4.51
C GLU A 251 9.08 -2.43 -3.46
N HIS A 252 10.28 -1.87 -3.60
CA HIS A 252 11.39 -2.13 -2.70
C HIS A 252 11.13 -1.55 -1.31
N ALA A 253 10.44 -0.41 -1.24
CA ALA A 253 10.02 0.18 0.04
C ALA A 253 9.01 -0.72 0.77
N LEU A 254 8.01 -1.26 0.06
CA LEU A 254 7.02 -2.17 0.64
C LEU A 254 7.66 -3.49 1.09
N THR A 255 8.54 -4.07 0.25
CA THR A 255 9.29 -5.29 0.57
C THR A 255 10.12 -5.11 1.84
N ASN A 256 10.86 -4.01 1.92
CA ASN A 256 11.71 -3.69 3.06
C ASN A 256 10.92 -3.39 4.33
N LEU A 257 9.76 -2.75 4.22
CA LEU A 257 8.87 -2.53 5.36
C LEU A 257 8.38 -3.86 5.95
N THR A 258 8.06 -4.83 5.09
CA THR A 258 7.65 -6.17 5.52
C THR A 258 8.83 -6.99 6.05
N ALA A 259 10.04 -6.80 5.49
CA ALA A 259 11.29 -7.42 5.96
C ALA A 259 11.69 -7.00 7.38
N LEU A 260 11.33 -5.79 7.81
CA LEU A 260 11.57 -5.35 9.18
C LEU A 260 10.72 -6.12 10.22
N SER A 261 9.66 -6.78 9.77
CA SER A 261 8.67 -7.39 10.67
C SER A 261 8.64 -8.93 10.61
N SER A 262 9.05 -9.52 9.47
CA SER A 262 9.22 -10.97 9.32
C SER A 262 10.70 -11.35 9.18
N PRO A 263 11.20 -12.30 9.99
CA PRO A 263 12.55 -12.85 9.82
C PRO A 263 12.69 -13.71 8.54
N ASN A 264 11.59 -14.03 7.87
CA ASN A 264 11.57 -14.87 6.67
C ASN A 264 11.77 -14.06 5.38
N ILE A 265 11.68 -12.73 5.47
CA ILE A 265 11.76 -11.83 4.33
C ILE A 265 13.15 -11.21 4.28
N VAL A 266 13.90 -11.51 3.22
CA VAL A 266 15.23 -10.92 3.00
C VAL A 266 15.07 -9.49 2.48
N PRO A 267 15.67 -8.48 3.15
CA PRO A 267 15.59 -7.10 2.69
C PRO A 267 16.37 -6.85 1.40
N VAL A 268 15.86 -5.93 0.58
CA VAL A 268 16.53 -5.43 -0.62
C VAL A 268 17.77 -4.66 -0.19
N GLY A 269 18.95 -5.15 -0.61
CA GLY A 269 20.25 -4.59 -0.23
C GLY A 269 20.89 -5.27 1.00
N GLY A 270 20.29 -6.34 1.54
CA GLY A 270 20.92 -7.26 2.49
C GLY A 270 21.12 -6.77 3.93
N SER A 271 20.92 -5.48 4.21
CA SER A 271 21.01 -4.91 5.56
C SER A 271 19.72 -4.24 6.02
N SER A 272 19.38 -4.40 7.31
CA SER A 272 18.23 -3.76 7.95
C SER A 272 18.32 -2.23 7.92
N MET A 273 19.52 -1.67 7.99
CA MET A 273 19.73 -0.21 7.91
C MET A 273 19.52 0.34 6.50
N GLY A 274 19.95 -0.40 5.46
CA GLY A 274 19.61 -0.08 4.07
C GLY A 274 18.10 -0.10 3.82
N SER A 275 17.39 -1.04 4.45
CA SER A 275 15.93 -1.19 4.35
C SER A 275 15.16 0.08 4.73
N VAL A 276 15.60 0.76 5.80
CA VAL A 276 14.96 1.99 6.29
C VAL A 276 15.06 3.13 5.27
N VAL A 277 16.19 3.24 4.57
CA VAL A 277 16.39 4.29 3.55
C VAL A 277 15.40 4.14 2.41
N TYR A 278 15.22 2.91 1.91
CA TYR A 278 14.24 2.61 0.87
C TYR A 278 12.80 2.95 1.31
N VAL A 279 12.45 2.66 2.57
CA VAL A 279 11.13 2.99 3.11
C VAL A 279 10.90 4.51 3.16
N ILE A 280 11.87 5.28 3.64
CA ILE A 280 11.65 6.72 3.92
C ILE A 280 11.76 7.59 2.67
N PHE A 281 12.60 7.21 1.70
CA PHE A 281 12.96 8.10 0.58
C PHE A 281 11.77 8.46 -0.33
N TYR A 282 10.98 7.47 -0.73
CA TYR A 282 9.85 7.68 -1.65
C TYR A 282 8.76 8.61 -1.06
N PRO A 283 8.27 8.41 0.19
CA PRO A 283 7.35 9.35 0.83
C PRO A 283 7.94 10.75 0.98
N LEU A 284 9.22 10.89 1.34
CA LEU A 284 9.87 12.20 1.46
C LEU A 284 9.86 12.97 0.14
N LEU A 285 10.12 12.30 -0.97
CA LEU A 285 10.06 12.91 -2.29
C LEU A 285 8.66 13.43 -2.62
N LEU A 286 7.62 12.63 -2.34
CA LEU A 286 6.24 13.07 -2.55
C LEU A 286 5.89 14.27 -1.66
N ILE A 287 6.31 14.26 -0.40
CA ILE A 287 6.12 15.37 0.54
C ILE A 287 6.82 16.64 0.03
N ALA A 288 8.07 16.53 -0.44
CA ALA A 288 8.83 17.64 -0.97
C ALA A 288 8.13 18.28 -2.19
N VAL A 289 7.67 17.47 -3.15
CA VAL A 289 6.91 17.95 -4.32
C VAL A 289 5.61 18.62 -3.89
N SER A 290 4.87 18.00 -2.97
CA SER A 290 3.63 18.55 -2.41
C SER A 290 3.85 19.92 -1.75
N PHE A 291 4.93 20.08 -1.00
CA PHE A 291 5.27 21.31 -0.31
C PHE A 291 5.63 22.44 -1.29
N ILE A 292 6.37 22.13 -2.36
CA ILE A 292 6.67 23.09 -3.43
C ILE A 292 5.38 23.58 -4.09
N LEU A 293 4.47 22.65 -4.42
CA LEU A 293 3.17 22.99 -5.00
C LEU A 293 2.33 23.84 -4.04
N TYR A 294 2.31 23.49 -2.75
CA TYR A 294 1.59 24.24 -1.74
C TYR A 294 2.09 25.69 -1.64
N ARG A 295 3.40 25.92 -1.61
CA ARG A 295 3.98 27.27 -1.60
C ARG A 295 3.60 28.08 -2.84
N LYS A 296 3.68 27.48 -4.04
CA LYS A 296 3.29 28.15 -5.28
C LYS A 296 1.80 28.49 -5.30
N ASN A 297 0.96 27.59 -4.82
CA ASN A 297 -0.49 27.73 -4.78
C ASN A 297 -0.91 28.85 -3.80
N VAL A 298 -0.34 28.85 -2.58
CA VAL A 298 -0.58 29.90 -1.57
C VAL A 298 -0.11 31.27 -2.05
N ARG A 299 1.04 31.39 -2.74
CA ARG A 299 1.48 32.69 -3.26
C ARG A 299 0.51 33.23 -4.31
N ARG A 300 0.09 32.38 -5.26
CA ARG A 300 -0.76 32.81 -6.38
C ARG A 300 -2.17 33.20 -5.96
N PHE A 301 -2.77 32.43 -5.05
CA PHE A 301 -4.14 32.66 -4.61
C PHE A 301 -4.21 33.48 -3.31
N GLY A 302 -3.22 33.41 -2.43
CA GLY A 302 -3.18 34.23 -1.21
C GLY A 302 -3.08 35.74 -1.49
N GLU A 303 -2.46 36.13 -2.61
CA GLU A 303 -2.38 37.54 -3.03
C GLU A 303 -3.61 38.01 -3.83
N ASN A 304 -4.39 37.10 -4.46
CA ASN A 304 -5.42 37.45 -5.46
C ASN A 304 -6.84 36.92 -5.17
N TYR A 305 -7.09 36.08 -4.16
CA TYR A 305 -8.44 35.50 -3.95
C TYR A 305 -9.47 36.50 -3.40
N LEU A 306 -9.02 37.68 -2.96
CA LEU A 306 -9.86 38.74 -2.38
C LEU A 306 -9.98 39.99 -3.27
N LEU A 307 -9.46 39.95 -4.50
CA LEU A 307 -9.71 40.95 -5.55
C LEU A 307 -10.71 40.39 -6.57
#